data_AF-A0A9P2XGB1-F1
#
_entry.id   AF-A0A9P2XGB1-F1
#
_cell.length_a   1.000
_cell.length_b   1.000
_cell.length_c   1.000
_cell.angle_alpha   90.00
_cell.angle_beta   90.00
_cell.angle_gamma   90.00
#
_symmetry.space_group_name_H-M   'P 1'
#
loop_
_entity.id
_entity.type
_entity.pdbx_description
1 polymer ?
#
loop_
_entity_poly.entity_id
_entity_poly.type
_entity_poly.pdbx_seq_one_letter_code
_entity_poly.pdbx_strand_id
1 'polypeptide(L)'
;MTDKSKWFVFKKNDQVFGCFRIKPFSDPEFGEAYKMLCTKKSIFRMSAMLSAQEFAKIIATHLIQDWENIELSKTGIAGEKETRYSPKSAYQLLMYGDLGAEITSWILEKSKSIA
;
A
#
# COMPACT_ATOMS: atom_id res chain seq x y z
N MET A 1 26.99 5.29 1.57
CA MET A 1 26.38 4.92 0.26
C MET A 1 24.90 4.72 0.51
N THR A 2 24.09 5.72 0.21
CA THR A 2 22.65 5.75 0.50
C THR A 2 21.91 4.81 -0.45
N ASP A 3 21.60 3.63 0.09
CA ASP A 3 20.53 2.70 -0.25
C ASP A 3 19.86 2.86 -1.63
N LYS A 4 20.31 2.06 -2.61
CA LYS A 4 19.50 1.69 -3.78
C LYS A 4 18.52 0.60 -3.36
N SER A 5 17.66 0.92 -2.42
CA SER A 5 16.45 0.15 -2.08
C SER A 5 15.79 -0.44 -3.32
N LYS A 6 15.54 -1.74 -3.28
CA LYS A 6 15.02 -2.54 -4.39
C LYS A 6 13.60 -2.11 -4.76
N TRP A 7 13.38 -1.80 -6.03
CA TRP A 7 12.04 -1.62 -6.60
C TRP A 7 11.39 -2.97 -6.86
N PHE A 8 10.15 -3.13 -6.42
CA PHE A 8 9.33 -4.31 -6.66
C PHE A 8 8.27 -4.01 -7.71
N VAL A 9 8.16 -4.87 -8.72
CA VAL A 9 7.23 -4.67 -9.84
C VAL A 9 5.93 -5.41 -9.57
N PHE A 10 4.82 -4.68 -9.51
CA PHE A 10 3.48 -5.25 -9.55
C PHE A 10 3.02 -5.41 -10.99
N LYS A 11 2.55 -6.61 -11.32
CA LYS A 11 1.99 -6.93 -12.64
C LYS A 11 0.54 -7.35 -12.49
N LYS A 12 -0.31 -6.89 -13.41
CA LYS A 12 -1.69 -7.34 -13.56
C LYS A 12 -1.85 -7.91 -14.96
N ASN A 13 -2.28 -9.17 -15.06
CA ASN A 13 -2.40 -9.89 -16.34
C ASN A 13 -1.14 -9.78 -17.21
N ASP A 14 0.03 -10.05 -16.59
CA ASP A 14 1.38 -9.93 -17.19
C ASP A 14 1.82 -8.53 -17.65
N GLN A 15 0.95 -7.53 -17.55
CA GLN A 15 1.29 -6.13 -17.80
C GLN A 15 1.85 -5.47 -16.53
N VAL A 16 2.95 -4.74 -16.65
CA VAL A 16 3.48 -3.92 -15.55
C VAL A 16 2.48 -2.81 -15.23
N PHE A 17 1.99 -2.81 -14.00
CA PHE A 17 1.08 -1.78 -13.49
C PHE A 17 1.84 -0.68 -12.76
N GLY A 18 2.84 -1.04 -11.95
CA GLY A 18 3.58 -0.06 -11.16
C GLY A 18 4.77 -0.68 -10.43
N CYS A 19 5.74 0.17 -10.10
CA CYS A 19 6.90 -0.19 -9.31
C CYS A 19 6.75 0.40 -7.91
N PHE A 20 7.05 -0.36 -6.87
CA PHE A 20 6.91 0.06 -5.48
C PHE A 20 8.22 -0.15 -4.73
N ARG A 21 8.59 0.82 -3.90
CA ARG A 21 9.53 0.59 -2.80
C ARG A 21 8.73 0.22 -1.57
N ILE A 22 9.06 -0.94 -1.01
CA ILE A 22 8.28 -1.54 0.08
C ILE A 22 9.21 -1.75 1.28
N LYS A 23 8.77 -1.35 2.48
CA LYS A 23 9.44 -1.66 3.74
C LYS A 23 9.15 -3.11 4.17
N PRO A 24 10.05 -3.75 4.93
CA PRO A 24 9.78 -5.07 5.48
C PRO A 24 8.58 -5.05 6.45
N PHE A 25 7.88 -6.18 6.55
CA PHE A 25 6.76 -6.33 7.49
C PHE A 25 7.18 -6.19 8.96
N SER A 26 8.47 -6.42 9.25
CA SER A 26 9.10 -6.21 10.54
C SER A 26 9.39 -4.74 10.87
N ASP A 27 9.06 -3.79 9.98
CA ASP A 27 9.25 -2.35 10.23
C ASP A 27 8.53 -1.95 11.54
N PRO A 28 9.25 -1.29 12.47
CA PRO A 28 8.71 -1.01 13.80
C PRO A 28 7.54 -0.03 13.76
N GLU A 29 7.54 0.95 12.85
CA GLU A 29 6.46 1.93 12.72
C GLU A 29 5.18 1.24 12.22
N PHE A 30 5.30 0.34 11.25
CA PHE A 30 4.18 -0.49 10.82
C PHE A 30 3.66 -1.37 11.96
N GLY A 31 4.55 -2.05 12.69
CA GLY A 31 4.17 -2.93 13.78
C GLY A 31 3.44 -2.21 14.92
N GLU A 32 3.87 -1.00 15.28
CA GLU A 32 3.22 -0.15 16.27
C GLU A 32 1.83 0.31 15.80
N ALA A 33 1.74 0.83 14.57
CA ALA A 33 0.48 1.29 14.01
C ALA A 33 -0.55 0.16 13.90
N TYR A 34 -0.12 -1.05 13.49
CA TYR A 34 -0.97 -2.22 13.40
C TYR A 34 -1.48 -2.68 14.78
N LYS A 35 -0.61 -2.74 15.79
CA LYS A 35 -1.02 -3.05 17.18
C LYS A 35 -2.04 -2.03 17.69
N MET A 36 -1.83 -0.74 17.43
CA MET A 36 -2.78 0.29 17.82
C MET A 36 -4.14 0.11 17.14
N LEU A 37 -4.18 -0.27 15.86
CA LEU A 37 -5.44 -0.60 15.17
C LEU A 37 -6.15 -1.79 15.83
N CYS A 38 -5.44 -2.88 16.13
CA CYS A 38 -6.00 -4.05 16.80
C CYS A 38 -6.63 -3.68 18.16
N THR A 39 -5.93 -2.87 18.95
CA THR A 39 -6.43 -2.35 20.23
C THR A 39 -7.68 -1.49 20.04
N LYS A 40 -7.66 -0.53 19.10
CA LYS A 40 -8.82 0.32 18.78
C LYS A 40 -10.02 -0.50 18.32
N LYS A 41 -9.80 -1.50 17.46
CA LYS A 41 -10.85 -2.41 16.98
C LYS A 41 -11.53 -3.13 18.15
N SER A 42 -10.74 -3.60 19.12
CA SER A 42 -11.24 -4.29 20.31
C SER A 42 -12.02 -3.34 21.24
N ILE A 43 -11.49 -2.15 21.52
CA ILE A 43 -12.09 -1.19 22.47
C ILE A 43 -13.35 -0.55 21.90
N PHE A 44 -13.28 -0.07 20.66
CA PHE A 44 -14.36 0.71 20.04
C PHE A 44 -15.31 -0.13 19.18
N ARG A 45 -15.14 -1.48 19.16
CA ARG A 45 -15.93 -2.41 18.34
C ARG A 45 -16.06 -1.93 16.89
N MET A 46 -14.94 -1.54 16.29
CA MET A 46 -14.93 -1.00 14.93
C MET A 46 -15.51 -2.00 13.94
N SER A 47 -16.30 -1.51 12.98
CA SER A 47 -16.81 -2.35 11.90
C SER A 47 -15.65 -2.91 11.07
N ALA A 48 -15.90 -4.03 10.37
CA ALA A 48 -14.92 -4.62 9.48
C ALA A 48 -14.47 -3.63 8.38
N MET A 49 -15.42 -2.86 7.84
CA MET A 49 -15.14 -1.85 6.82
C MET A 49 -14.24 -0.73 7.34
N LEU A 50 -14.53 -0.17 8.52
CA LEU A 50 -13.67 0.87 9.12
C LEU A 50 -12.28 0.32 9.47
N SER A 51 -12.22 -0.93 9.95
CA SER A 51 -10.95 -1.60 10.24
C SER A 51 -10.11 -1.77 8.96
N ALA A 52 -10.74 -2.16 7.85
CA ALA A 52 -10.07 -2.32 6.56
C ALA A 52 -9.54 -0.98 6.02
N GLN A 53 -10.33 0.10 6.13
CA GLN A 53 -9.92 1.45 5.72
C GLN A 53 -8.71 1.94 6.53
N GLU A 54 -8.75 1.80 7.87
CA GLU A 54 -7.61 2.20 8.71
C GLU A 54 -6.37 1.32 8.44
N PHE A 55 -6.57 0.02 8.18
CA PHE A 55 -5.45 -0.84 7.81
C PHE A 55 -4.82 -0.45 6.47
N ALA A 56 -5.62 -0.11 5.46
CA ALA A 56 -5.12 0.40 4.19
C ALA A 56 -4.32 1.70 4.37
N LYS A 57 -4.75 2.61 5.26
CA LYS A 57 -3.97 3.82 5.60
C LYS A 57 -2.62 3.48 6.21
N ILE A 58 -2.58 2.49 7.11
CA ILE A 58 -1.35 2.02 7.75
C ILE A 58 -0.38 1.47 6.71
N ILE A 59 -0.85 0.63 5.79
CA ILE A 59 -0.02 0.09 4.69
C ILE A 59 0.51 1.22 3.82
N ALA A 60 -0.38 2.13 3.40
CA ALA A 60 -0.03 3.28 2.56
C ALA A 60 1.00 4.22 3.22
N THR A 61 1.01 4.31 4.54
CA THR A 61 1.90 5.22 5.29
C THR A 61 3.22 4.56 5.68
N HIS A 62 3.18 3.29 6.08
CA HIS A 62 4.31 2.65 6.75
C HIS A 62 4.98 1.55 5.90
N LEU A 63 4.25 0.88 5.00
CA LEU A 63 4.85 -0.18 4.17
C LEU A 63 5.26 0.30 2.78
N ILE A 64 4.64 1.33 2.23
CA ILE A 64 5.06 1.91 0.96
C ILE A 64 6.02 3.06 1.25
N GLN A 65 7.22 3.02 0.67
CA GLN A 65 8.19 4.11 0.77
C GLN A 65 8.06 5.07 -0.40
N ASP A 66 7.83 4.53 -1.59
CA ASP A 66 7.73 5.27 -2.85
C ASP A 66 7.09 4.40 -3.93
N TRP A 67 6.71 5.00 -5.05
CA TRP A 67 6.27 4.30 -6.25
C TRP A 67 6.71 4.99 -7.55
N GLU A 68 6.68 4.26 -8.65
CA GLU A 68 6.87 4.78 -10.02
C GLU A 68 5.90 4.09 -10.98
N ASN A 69 5.59 4.74 -12.10
CA ASN A 69 4.73 4.26 -13.17
C ASN A 69 3.28 3.98 -12.74
N ILE A 70 2.81 4.66 -11.69
CA ILE A 70 1.43 4.54 -11.22
C ILE A 70 0.64 5.74 -11.65
N GLU A 71 -0.56 5.47 -12.16
CA GLU A 71 -1.50 6.49 -12.54
C GLU A 71 -2.87 6.25 -11.90
N LEU A 72 -3.35 7.25 -11.18
CA LEU A 72 -4.67 7.23 -10.58
C LEU A 72 -5.64 8.01 -11.47
N SER A 73 -6.32 7.32 -12.39
CA SER A 73 -7.40 7.94 -13.15
C SER A 73 -8.76 7.66 -12.52
N LYS A 74 -9.57 8.72 -12.38
CA LYS A 74 -10.96 8.59 -11.92
C LYS A 74 -11.86 7.87 -12.93
N THR A 75 -11.40 7.74 -14.17
CA THR A 75 -12.15 7.20 -15.31
C THR A 75 -11.64 5.83 -15.78
N GLY A 76 -10.59 5.27 -15.16
CA GLY A 76 -10.00 3.99 -15.58
C GLY A 76 -9.23 4.05 -16.90
N ILE A 77 -9.15 5.22 -17.54
CA ILE A 77 -8.31 5.48 -18.71
C ILE A 77 -6.93 5.85 -18.18
N ALA A 78 -5.86 5.18 -18.61
CA ALA A 78 -4.50 5.66 -18.35
C ALA A 78 -4.43 7.11 -18.85
N GLY A 79 -4.38 8.06 -17.92
CA GLY A 79 -4.22 9.46 -18.25
C GLY A 79 -2.78 9.73 -18.70
N GLU A 80 -2.47 11.02 -18.83
CA GLU A 80 -1.22 11.45 -19.44
C GLU A 80 -0.09 11.64 -18.40
N LYS A 81 -0.35 11.46 -17.09
CA LYS A 81 0.60 11.87 -16.05
C LYS A 81 0.67 10.91 -14.85
N GLU A 82 1.87 10.42 -14.63
CA GLU A 82 2.27 9.69 -13.44
C GLU A 82 1.86 10.44 -12.15
N THR A 83 1.19 9.73 -11.25
CA THR A 83 0.81 10.26 -9.94
C THR A 83 1.97 10.03 -8.99
N ARG A 84 2.56 11.09 -8.43
CA ARG A 84 3.63 10.96 -7.43
C ARG A 84 3.16 10.28 -6.15
N TYR A 85 4.08 9.58 -5.50
CA TYR A 85 3.81 8.95 -4.23
C TYR A 85 3.54 9.99 -3.14
N SER A 86 2.52 9.67 -2.33
CA SER A 86 2.26 10.23 -1.02
C SER A 86 1.41 9.21 -0.26
N PRO A 87 1.40 9.21 1.08
CA PRO A 87 0.51 8.33 1.84
C PRO A 87 -0.96 8.49 1.43
N LYS A 88 -1.36 9.69 1.01
CA LYS A 88 -2.72 9.99 0.52
C LYS A 88 -3.01 9.34 -0.83
N SER A 89 -2.14 9.50 -1.82
CA SER A 89 -2.33 8.88 -3.14
C SER A 89 -2.24 7.36 -3.03
N ALA A 90 -1.34 6.84 -2.21
CA ALA A 90 -1.25 5.43 -1.91
C ALA A 90 -2.54 4.87 -1.29
N TYR A 91 -3.09 5.54 -0.28
CA TYR A 91 -4.38 5.15 0.29
C TYR A 91 -5.49 5.15 -0.77
N GLN A 92 -5.54 6.15 -1.66
CA GLN A 92 -6.52 6.19 -2.75
C GLN A 92 -6.39 4.98 -3.70
N LEU A 93 -5.16 4.56 -4.03
CA LEU A 93 -4.91 3.36 -4.82
C LEU A 93 -5.39 2.10 -4.11
N LEU A 94 -5.05 1.92 -2.83
CA LEU A 94 -5.41 0.73 -2.06
C LEU A 94 -6.94 0.60 -1.86
N MET A 95 -7.65 1.73 -1.90
CA MET A 95 -9.12 1.76 -1.85
C MET A 95 -9.80 1.63 -3.22
N TYR A 96 -9.04 1.48 -4.31
CA TYR A 96 -9.56 1.49 -5.67
C TYR A 96 -10.10 0.13 -6.10
N GLY A 97 -11.35 -0.17 -5.70
CA GLY A 97 -12.05 -1.39 -6.10
C GLY A 97 -11.23 -2.66 -5.88
N ASP A 98 -11.40 -3.63 -6.78
CA ASP A 98 -10.70 -4.92 -6.68
C ASP A 98 -9.18 -4.79 -6.92
N LEU A 99 -8.77 -3.85 -7.77
CA LEU A 99 -7.36 -3.57 -8.02
C LEU A 99 -6.62 -3.15 -6.75
N GLY A 100 -7.23 -2.28 -5.94
CA GLY A 100 -6.68 -1.84 -4.66
C GLY A 100 -6.51 -3.00 -3.68
N ALA A 101 -7.46 -3.94 -3.64
CA ALA A 101 -7.37 -5.13 -2.81
C ALA A 101 -6.25 -6.08 -3.28
N GLU A 102 -6.11 -6.30 -4.59
CA GLU A 102 -5.01 -7.10 -5.17
C GLU A 102 -3.64 -6.50 -4.83
N ILE A 103 -3.47 -5.19 -5.02
CA ILE A 103 -2.22 -4.47 -4.72
C ILE A 103 -1.93 -4.55 -3.22
N THR A 104 -2.93 -4.35 -2.37
CA THR A 104 -2.78 -4.44 -0.90
C THR A 104 -2.26 -5.81 -0.49
N SER A 105 -2.88 -6.88 -1.01
CA SER A 105 -2.48 -8.27 -0.74
C SER A 105 -1.04 -8.51 -1.21
N TRP A 106 -0.71 -8.08 -2.43
CA TRP A 106 0.64 -8.23 -2.98
C TRP A 106 1.69 -7.47 -2.17
N ILE A 107 1.43 -6.22 -1.75
CA ILE A 107 2.35 -5.45 -0.91
C ILE A 107 2.62 -6.17 0.41
N LEU A 108 1.58 -6.69 1.07
CA LEU A 108 1.74 -7.43 2.32
C LEU A 108 2.61 -8.67 2.13
N GLU A 109 2.34 -9.48 1.12
CA GLU A 109 3.15 -10.67 0.84
C GLU A 109 4.59 -10.30 0.47
N LYS A 110 4.80 -9.23 -0.30
CA LYS A 110 6.14 -8.75 -0.60
C LYS A 110 6.86 -8.25 0.63
N SER A 111 6.20 -7.47 1.50
CA SER A 111 6.79 -6.95 2.74
C SER A 111 7.28 -8.07 3.66
N LYS A 112 6.58 -9.22 3.71
CA LYS A 112 7.02 -10.40 4.49
C LYS A 112 8.24 -11.11 3.91
N SER A 113 8.48 -10.96 2.61
CA SER A 113 9.63 -11.56 1.92
C SER A 113 10.91 -10.72 1.99
N ILE A 114 10.83 -9.50 2.53
CA ILE A 114 11.96 -8.60 2.72
C ILE A 114 12.50 -8.85 4.14
N ALA A 115 13.77 -9.26 4.21
CA ALA A 115 14.49 -9.52 5.46
C ALA A 115 14.94 -8.24 6.14
#